data_AF-A0A2X0QWH0-F1
#
_entry.id   AF-A0A2X0QWH0-F1
#
_cell.length_a   1.000
_cell.length_b   1.000
_cell.length_c   1.000
_cell.angle_alpha   90.00
_cell.angle_beta   90.00
_cell.angle_gamma   90.00
#
_symmetry.space_group_name_H-M   'P 1'
#
loop_
_entity.id
_entity.type
_entity.pdbx_description
1 polymer ?
#
loop_
_entity_poly.entity_id
_entity_poly.type
_entity_poly.pdbx_seq_one_letter_code
_entity_poly.pdbx_strand_id
1 'polypeptide(L)'
;MINCAHPTHIEHALDDHGLWLERIRGIRANASCKSHSELNDSIELDIGNPAELGIQYANLKKSLPYLNVMGGCCGTDHRHVEQIARHARSYLAVATLIISCSNKDQIHASHARKSTNL
;
A
#
# COMPACT_ATOMS: atom_id res chain seq x y z
N MET A 1 -0.43 -7.10 11.77
CA MET A 1 0.07 -7.42 10.42
C MET A 1 -0.88 -8.42 9.81
N ILE A 2 -1.19 -8.29 8.51
CA ILE A 2 -2.03 -9.24 7.76
C ILE A 2 -1.14 -9.91 6.71
N ASN A 3 -1.19 -11.22 6.60
CA ASN A 3 -0.40 -11.96 5.61
C ASN A 3 -1.20 -13.09 4.99
N CYS A 4 -0.77 -13.49 3.80
CA CYS A 4 -1.26 -14.64 3.05
C CYS A 4 -2.78 -14.66 2.82
N ALA A 5 -3.37 -13.46 2.73
CA ALA A 5 -4.70 -13.23 2.22
C ALA A 5 -4.59 -12.29 1.01
N HIS A 6 -5.37 -12.54 -0.04
CA HIS A 6 -5.51 -11.61 -1.15
C HIS A 6 -6.30 -10.37 -0.70
N PRO A 7 -6.04 -9.15 -1.23
CA PRO A 7 -6.73 -7.93 -0.80
C PRO A 7 -8.25 -8.04 -0.82
N THR A 8 -8.82 -8.63 -1.88
CA THR A 8 -10.27 -8.80 -2.04
C THR A 8 -10.93 -9.61 -0.91
N HIS A 9 -10.17 -10.46 -0.20
CA HIS A 9 -10.69 -11.24 0.93
C HIS A 9 -10.80 -10.44 2.21
N ILE A 10 -10.12 -9.29 2.33
CA ILE A 10 -10.08 -8.49 3.56
C ILE A 10 -10.78 -7.15 3.42
N GLU A 11 -11.01 -6.66 2.19
CA GLU A 11 -11.59 -5.34 1.92
C GLU A 11 -12.89 -5.08 2.70
N HIS A 12 -13.84 -6.02 2.65
CA HIS A 12 -15.13 -5.89 3.36
C HIS A 12 -14.99 -5.72 4.88
N ALA A 13 -13.94 -6.28 5.48
CA ALA A 13 -13.70 -6.15 6.91
C ALA A 13 -13.19 -4.75 7.29
N LEU A 14 -12.73 -3.95 6.32
CA LEU A 14 -12.21 -2.60 6.54
C LEU A 14 -13.31 -1.53 6.56
N ASP A 15 -14.52 -1.85 6.09
CA ASP A 15 -15.65 -0.92 5.96
C ASP A 15 -16.22 -0.44 7.31
N ASP A 16 -15.97 -1.18 8.39
CA ASP A 16 -16.42 -0.83 9.75
C ASP A 16 -15.67 0.38 10.34
N HIS A 17 -14.55 0.80 9.73
CA HIS A 17 -13.75 1.97 10.15
C HIS A 17 -13.35 2.00 11.64
N GLY A 18 -13.28 0.84 12.30
CA GLY A 18 -12.95 0.76 13.72
C GLY A 18 -11.51 1.17 14.06
N LEU A 19 -11.29 1.65 15.29
CA LEU A 19 -9.97 2.09 15.79
C LEU A 19 -8.86 1.02 15.65
N TRP A 20 -9.23 -0.26 15.57
CA TRP A 20 -8.30 -1.36 15.38
C TRP A 20 -7.54 -1.27 14.04
N LEU A 21 -8.11 -0.61 13.02
CA LEU A 21 -7.45 -0.37 11.73
C LEU A 21 -6.16 0.44 11.89
N GLU A 22 -6.07 1.31 12.89
CA GLU A 22 -4.85 2.09 13.16
C GLU A 22 -3.67 1.22 13.62
N ARG A 23 -3.94 0.00 14.08
CA ARG A 23 -2.92 -0.97 14.51
C ARG A 23 -2.35 -1.76 13.34
N ILE A 24 -2.97 -1.71 12.15
CA ILE A 24 -2.46 -2.40 10.97
C ILE A 24 -1.36 -1.56 10.33
N ARG A 25 -0.13 -2.05 10.46
CA ARG A 25 1.07 -1.42 9.89
C ARG A 25 1.65 -2.17 8.70
N GLY A 26 1.23 -3.42 8.49
CA GLY A 26 1.86 -4.29 7.47
C GLY A 26 0.91 -5.26 6.79
N ILE A 27 1.06 -5.39 5.47
CA ILE A 27 0.36 -6.37 4.62
C ILE A 27 1.36 -7.12 3.73
N ARG A 28 1.19 -8.45 3.66
CA ARG A 28 1.88 -9.35 2.72
C ARG A 28 0.87 -10.26 2.02
N ALA A 29 0.29 -9.79 0.93
CA ALA A 29 -0.79 -10.47 0.24
C ALA A 29 -0.33 -11.64 -0.64
N ASN A 30 -1.22 -12.60 -0.88
CA ASN A 30 -1.05 -13.60 -1.94
C ASN A 30 -1.22 -12.96 -3.33
N ALA A 31 -0.64 -13.56 -4.36
CA ALA A 31 -0.86 -13.15 -5.75
C ALA A 31 -2.22 -13.60 -6.30
N SER A 32 -2.61 -14.85 -6.02
CA SER A 32 -3.90 -15.40 -6.45
C SER A 32 -5.04 -14.89 -5.58
N CYS A 33 -6.18 -14.62 -6.22
CA CYS A 33 -7.45 -14.30 -5.56
C CYS A 33 -8.25 -15.54 -5.15
N LYS A 34 -7.73 -16.75 -5.40
CA LYS A 34 -8.35 -18.00 -4.95
C LYS A 34 -8.39 -18.08 -3.43
N SER A 35 -9.44 -18.70 -2.91
CA SER A 35 -9.56 -19.04 -1.50
C SER A 35 -8.46 -20.01 -1.05
N HIS A 36 -8.26 -20.12 0.26
CA HIS A 36 -7.29 -21.05 0.82
C HIS A 36 -7.57 -22.51 0.43
N SER A 37 -8.85 -22.92 0.35
CA SER A 37 -9.21 -24.27 -0.07
C SER A 37 -8.84 -24.51 -1.53
N GLU A 38 -9.20 -23.58 -2.42
CA GLU A 38 -8.89 -23.67 -3.85
C GLU A 38 -7.38 -23.68 -4.11
N LEU A 39 -6.59 -22.97 -3.30
CA LEU A 39 -5.13 -23.00 -3.38
C LEU A 39 -4.55 -24.34 -2.90
N ASN A 40 -5.10 -24.91 -1.83
CA ASN A 40 -4.64 -26.21 -1.32
C ASN A 40 -4.90 -27.34 -2.32
N ASP A 41 -6.01 -27.26 -3.05
CA ASP A 41 -6.42 -28.26 -4.03
C ASP A 41 -5.87 -27.98 -5.45
N SER A 42 -5.11 -26.90 -5.63
CA SER A 42 -4.55 -26.51 -6.94
C SER A 42 -3.29 -27.29 -7.25
N ILE A 43 -3.29 -28.00 -8.38
CA ILE A 43 -2.09 -28.67 -8.93
C ILE A 43 -1.14 -27.69 -9.63
N GLU A 44 -1.67 -26.55 -10.11
CA GLU A 44 -0.89 -25.52 -10.80
C GLU A 44 -0.74 -24.28 -9.92
N LEU A 45 0.40 -23.61 -10.07
CA LEU A 45 0.64 -22.32 -9.41
C LEU A 45 -0.13 -21.21 -10.14
N ASP A 46 -1.14 -20.66 -9.47
CA ASP A 46 -1.77 -19.40 -9.90
C ASP A 46 -0.89 -18.21 -9.50
N ILE A 47 -0.23 -17.61 -10.48
CA ILE A 47 0.67 -16.47 -10.29
C ILE A 47 -0.06 -15.12 -10.19
N GLY A 48 -1.39 -15.09 -10.34
CA GLY A 48 -2.19 -13.87 -10.27
C GLY A 48 -1.79 -12.79 -11.29
N ASN A 49 -2.20 -11.55 -11.01
CA ASN A 49 -1.91 -10.39 -11.84
C ASN A 49 -1.13 -9.32 -11.05
N PRO A 50 0.16 -9.06 -11.38
CA PRO A 50 0.96 -8.05 -10.71
C PRO A 50 0.37 -6.64 -10.72
N ALA A 51 -0.16 -6.19 -11.86
CA ALA A 51 -0.68 -4.84 -12.01
C ALA A 51 -1.96 -4.64 -11.19
N GLU A 52 -2.84 -5.63 -11.23
CA GLU A 52 -4.07 -5.64 -10.45
C GLU A 52 -3.77 -5.63 -8.93
N LEU A 53 -2.83 -6.47 -8.48
CA LEU A 53 -2.42 -6.49 -7.08
C LEU A 53 -1.87 -5.13 -6.62
N GLY A 54 -1.09 -4.45 -7.48
CA GLY A 54 -0.61 -3.10 -7.21
C GLY A 54 -1.74 -2.09 -6.98
N ILE A 55 -2.76 -2.10 -7.83
CA ILE A 55 -3.94 -1.22 -7.71
C ILE A 55 -4.70 -1.51 -6.41
N GLN A 56 -4.89 -2.80 -6.07
CA GLN A 56 -5.56 -3.20 -4.83
C GLN A 56 -4.78 -2.75 -3.59
N TYR A 57 -3.45 -2.83 -3.60
CA TYR A 57 -2.61 -2.28 -2.53
C TYR A 57 -2.79 -0.77 -2.35
N ALA A 58 -2.95 -0.02 -3.43
CA ALA A 58 -3.23 1.40 -3.36
C ALA A 58 -4.60 1.69 -2.73
N ASN A 59 -5.60 0.86 -2.99
CA ASN A 59 -6.90 0.96 -2.33
C ASN A 59 -6.82 0.62 -0.84
N LEU A 60 -6.13 -0.47 -0.48
CA LEU A 60 -5.86 -0.81 0.93
C LEU A 60 -5.15 0.32 1.67
N LYS A 61 -4.19 1.00 1.03
CA LYS A 61 -3.47 2.13 1.61
C LYS A 61 -4.37 3.33 1.91
N LYS A 62 -5.47 3.54 1.16
CA LYS A 62 -6.47 4.57 1.46
C LYS A 62 -7.24 4.23 2.73
N SER A 63 -7.63 2.97 2.89
CA SER A 63 -8.40 2.51 4.06
C SER A 63 -7.53 2.30 5.30
N LEU A 64 -6.22 2.09 5.13
CA LEU A 64 -5.25 1.82 6.19
C LEU A 64 -4.19 2.93 6.22
N PRO A 65 -4.47 4.09 6.85
CA PRO A 65 -3.61 5.27 6.77
C PRO A 65 -2.19 4.99 7.28
N TYR A 66 -2.07 4.08 8.25
CA TYR A 66 -0.82 3.74 8.90
C TYR A 66 -0.05 2.54 8.30
N LEU A 67 -0.53 1.97 7.19
CA LEU A 67 0.16 0.90 6.47
C LEU A 67 1.52 1.39 5.95
N ASN A 68 2.62 0.83 6.45
CA ASN A 68 3.99 1.24 6.09
C ASN A 68 4.91 0.08 5.71
N VAL A 69 4.47 -1.16 5.89
CA VAL A 69 5.14 -2.37 5.41
C VAL A 69 4.25 -3.05 4.37
N MET A 70 4.71 -3.13 3.13
CA MET A 70 3.96 -3.73 2.01
C MET A 70 4.85 -4.74 1.30
N GLY A 71 4.30 -5.90 0.95
CA GLY A 71 5.06 -6.93 0.24
C GLY A 71 4.21 -8.10 -0.22
N GLY A 72 4.86 -9.21 -0.55
CA GLY A 72 4.18 -10.41 -1.04
C GLY A 72 4.25 -11.61 -0.09
N CYS A 73 3.27 -12.50 -0.22
CA CYS A 73 3.25 -13.87 0.32
C CYS A 73 3.19 -14.87 -0.87
N CYS A 74 2.32 -15.88 -0.84
CA CYS A 74 2.34 -16.99 -1.79
C CYS A 74 2.03 -16.53 -3.22
N GLY A 75 2.76 -17.07 -4.19
CA GLY A 75 2.60 -16.76 -5.62
C GLY A 75 3.15 -15.39 -6.05
N THR A 76 3.64 -14.56 -5.13
CA THR A 76 4.21 -13.25 -5.47
C THR A 76 5.69 -13.35 -5.85
N ASP A 77 6.12 -12.45 -6.73
CA ASP A 77 7.51 -12.31 -7.16
C ASP A 77 7.89 -10.83 -7.34
N HIS A 78 9.07 -10.57 -7.90
CA HIS A 78 9.58 -9.21 -8.10
C HIS A 78 8.64 -8.32 -8.94
N ARG A 79 7.90 -8.88 -9.91
CA ARG A 79 6.95 -8.13 -10.75
C ARG A 79 5.80 -7.57 -9.90
N HIS A 80 5.32 -8.38 -8.96
CA HIS A 80 4.30 -7.95 -7.99
C HIS A 80 4.82 -6.85 -7.08
N VAL A 81 6.01 -7.04 -6.51
CA VAL A 81 6.62 -6.04 -5.61
C VAL A 81 6.85 -4.71 -6.35
N GLU A 82 7.27 -4.75 -7.61
CA GLU A 82 7.40 -3.55 -8.44
C GLU A 82 6.07 -2.81 -8.61
N GLN A 83 4.99 -3.52 -8.94
CA GLN A 83 3.67 -2.89 -9.10
C GLN A 83 3.09 -2.39 -7.78
N ILE A 84 3.31 -3.11 -6.66
CA ILE A 84 2.95 -2.63 -5.31
C ILE A 84 3.68 -1.31 -5.02
N ALA A 85 5.00 -1.27 -5.22
CA ALA A 85 5.78 -0.06 -5.01
C ALA A 85 5.33 1.08 -5.93
N ARG A 86 5.01 0.78 -7.20
CA ARG A 86 4.53 1.77 -8.17
C ARG A 86 3.25 2.46 -7.73
N HIS A 87 2.26 1.70 -7.26
CA HIS A 87 0.94 2.23 -6.94
C HIS A 87 0.85 2.76 -5.51
N ALA A 88 1.62 2.21 -4.57
CA ALA A 88 1.64 2.68 -3.18
C ALA A 88 2.35 4.03 -3.00
N ARG A 89 3.31 4.38 -3.88
CA ARG A 89 4.01 5.68 -3.86
C ARG A 89 3.07 6.88 -3.99
N SER A 90 1.96 6.74 -4.68
CA SER A 90 0.96 7.81 -4.88
C SER A 90 0.29 8.26 -3.58
N TYR A 91 0.42 7.49 -2.50
CA TYR A 91 -0.19 7.75 -1.19
C TYR A 91 0.84 7.94 -0.07
N LEU A 92 2.12 8.13 -0.41
CA LEU A 92 3.14 8.59 0.54
C LEU A 92 2.93 10.10 0.79
N ALA A 93 1.89 10.43 1.56
CA ALA A 93 1.80 11.76 2.13
C ALA A 93 2.94 11.92 3.16
N VAL A 94 3.89 12.81 2.82
CA VAL A 94 4.90 13.42 3.70
C VAL A 94 6.08 12.52 4.12
N ALA A 95 6.98 12.20 3.18
CA ALA A 95 8.38 11.92 3.54
C ALA A 95 9.44 12.40 2.52
N THR A 96 9.05 12.95 1.36
CA THR A 96 10.03 13.42 0.38
C THR A 96 9.69 14.81 -0.15
N LEU A 97 9.95 15.81 0.69
CA LEU A 97 10.32 17.16 0.23
C LEU A 97 11.82 17.39 0.48
N ILE A 98 12.67 16.39 0.22
CA ILE A 98 14.13 16.52 0.30
C ILE A 98 14.82 15.71 -0.79
N ILE A 99 14.29 15.64 -2.02
CA ILE A 99 15.07 15.19 -3.19
C ILE A 99 14.61 15.97 -4.43
N SER A 100 14.80 17.28 -4.42
CA SER A 100 14.86 18.10 -5.64
C SER A 100 15.74 19.36 -5.49
N CYS A 101 16.33 19.60 -4.31
CA CYS A 101 17.34 20.65 -4.14
C CYS A 101 18.73 20.11 -4.52
N SER A 102 18.95 19.87 -5.82
CA SER A 102 20.28 19.76 -6.43
C SER A 102 20.64 20.99 -7.27
N ASN A 103 20.08 22.15 -6.93
CA ASN A 103 20.61 23.44 -7.36
C ASN A 103 20.62 24.36 -6.14
N LYS A 104 21.82 24.63 -5.60
CA LYS A 104 22.04 25.41 -4.37
C LYS A 104 21.84 26.92 -4.53
N ASP A 105 21.44 27.39 -5.71
CA ASP A 105 21.27 28.81 -5.95
C ASP A 105 19.81 29.11 -6.28
N GLN A 106 19.22 29.99 -5.45
CA GLN A 106 17.90 30.60 -5.57
C GLN A 106 16.72 29.88 -4.90
N ILE A 107 16.52 30.12 -3.61
CA ILE A 107 15.18 30.49 -3.10
C ILE A 107 15.35 31.59 -2.04
N HIS A 108 15.01 32.82 -2.43
CA HIS A 108 14.79 33.94 -1.52
C HIS A 108 13.65 33.62 -0.56
N ALA A 109 13.86 33.94 0.72
CA ALA A 109 12.86 33.85 1.76
C ALA A 109 11.63 34.71 1.43
N SER A 110 10.45 34.11 1.43
CA SER A 110 9.21 34.83 1.75
C SER A 110 8.41 34.02 2.77
N HIS A 111 8.63 34.39 4.02
CA HIS A 111 7.75 34.06 5.14
C HIS A 111 6.39 34.70 4.90
N ALA A 112 5.33 33.91 4.88
CA ALA A 112 3.98 34.40 5.17
C ALA A 112 3.26 33.38 6.06
N ARG A 113 3.52 33.50 7.37
CA ARG A 113 2.57 33.06 8.40
C ARG A 113 1.32 33.93 8.24
N LYS A 114 0.16 33.31 8.05
CA LYS A 114 -1.13 33.84 8.54
C LYS A 114 -1.53 32.87 9.65
N SER A 115 -1.13 33.12 10.90
CA SER A 115 -1.85 33.93 11.89
C SER A 115 -3.34 33.55 11.97
N THR A 116 -3.65 32.83 13.02
CA THR A 116 -4.95 32.70 13.69
C THR A 116 -5.64 34.05 13.93
N ASN A 117 -6.97 34.11 13.77
CA ASN A 117 -7.97 34.52 14.77
C ASN A 117 -9.21 35.20 14.17
N LEU A 118 -10.35 34.85 14.81
CA LEU A 118 -11.74 35.33 14.72
C LEU A 118 -12.65 34.60 13.74
#